data_AF-A0A1C6L8A5-F1
#
_entry.id   AF-A0A1C6L8A5-F1
#
_cell.length_a   1.000
_cell.length_b   1.000
_cell.length_c   1.000
_cell.angle_alpha   90.00
_cell.angle_beta   90.00
_cell.angle_gamma   90.00
#
_symmetry.space_group_name_H-M   'P 1'
#
loop_
_entity.id
_entity.type
_entity.pdbx_description
1 polymer ?
#
loop_
_entity_poly.entity_id
_entity_poly.type
_entity_poly.pdbx_seq_one_letter_code
_entity_poly.pdbx_strand_id
1 'polypeptide(L)'
;MARFIIEKHSKRQPMWLLSVLACFPFDRSKSYPDIERYAMMETVLRYLVAFTYKRRNSMECLGVTHSFDVRENSITIKTINDVPYLTIHLITEE
;
A
#
# COMPACT_ATOMS: atom_id res chain seq x y z
N MET A 1 10.32 14.13 10.76
CA MET A 1 10.29 13.74 9.32
C MET A 1 9.25 12.63 9.11
N ALA A 2 8.72 12.40 7.92
CA ALA A 2 7.73 11.36 7.65
C ALA A 2 8.37 10.11 7.00
N ARG A 3 8.04 8.88 7.44
CA ARG A 3 8.56 7.64 6.84
C ARG A 3 7.46 6.60 6.64
N PHE A 4 7.55 5.86 5.54
CA PHE A 4 6.65 4.74 5.27
C PHE A 4 7.09 3.46 6.00
N ILE A 5 6.17 2.87 6.77
CA ILE A 5 6.32 1.56 7.40
C ILE A 5 5.30 0.60 6.80
N ILE A 6 5.77 -0.60 6.44
CA ILE A 6 4.95 -1.64 5.83
C ILE A 6 4.71 -2.76 6.84
N GLU A 7 3.46 -2.96 7.19
CA GLU A 7 3.00 -4.06 8.03
C GLU A 7 2.32 -5.14 7.16
N LYS A 8 2.76 -6.38 7.29
CA LYS A 8 2.21 -7.52 6.54
C LYS A 8 1.44 -8.42 7.49
N HIS A 9 0.16 -8.62 7.22
CA HIS A 9 -0.75 -9.36 8.11
C HIS A 9 -0.78 -10.87 7.85
N SER A 10 -0.44 -11.29 6.63
CA SER A 10 -0.38 -12.70 6.26
C SER A 10 1.05 -13.24 6.24
N LYS A 11 1.26 -14.41 6.88
CA LYS A 11 2.51 -15.17 6.77
C LYS A 11 2.81 -15.58 5.32
N ARG A 12 1.78 -15.93 4.55
CA ARG A 12 1.90 -16.26 3.13
C ARG A 12 1.64 -15.01 2.30
N GLN A 13 2.68 -14.48 1.68
CA GLN A 13 2.59 -13.28 0.85
C GLN A 13 2.19 -13.68 -0.58
N PRO A 14 1.02 -13.25 -1.08
CA PRO A 14 0.65 -13.47 -2.47
C PRO A 14 1.58 -12.66 -3.39
N MET A 15 1.79 -13.14 -4.62
CA MET A 15 2.70 -12.50 -5.57
C MET A 15 2.37 -11.03 -5.83
N TRP A 16 1.08 -10.68 -5.90
CA TRP A 16 0.67 -9.29 -6.11
C TRP A 16 1.20 -8.35 -5.01
N LEU A 17 1.26 -8.82 -3.76
CA LEU A 17 1.74 -8.03 -2.63
C LEU A 17 3.24 -7.75 -2.80
N LEU A 18 4.01 -8.74 -3.23
CA LEU A 18 5.43 -8.56 -3.54
C LEU A 18 5.62 -7.57 -4.70
N SER A 19 4.77 -7.64 -5.73
CA SER A 19 4.81 -6.71 -6.86
C SER A 19 4.47 -5.27 -6.44
N VAL A 20 3.50 -5.07 -5.55
CA VAL A 20 3.18 -3.77 -4.95
C VAL A 20 4.40 -3.19 -4.21
N LEU A 21 5.11 -4.02 -3.45
CA LEU A 21 6.28 -3.55 -2.70
C LEU A 21 7.51 -3.31 -3.57
N ALA A 22 7.64 -4.02 -4.68
CA ALA A 22 8.73 -3.85 -5.65
C ALA A 22 8.58 -2.55 -6.45
N CYS A 23 7.35 -2.17 -6.79
CA CYS A 23 7.06 -0.97 -7.58
C CYS A 23 6.51 0.19 -6.73
N PHE A 24 6.76 0.16 -5.42
CA PHE A 24 6.24 1.16 -4.50
C PHE A 24 6.78 2.56 -4.85
N PRO A 25 5.94 3.61 -4.92
CA PRO A 25 6.34 4.92 -5.46
C PRO A 25 7.32 5.71 -4.58
N PHE A 26 7.58 5.24 -3.35
CA PHE A 26 8.46 5.91 -2.39
C PHE A 26 9.57 4.98 -1.92
N ASP A 27 10.70 5.56 -1.54
CA ASP A 27 11.79 4.86 -0.91
C ASP A 27 11.47 4.62 0.57
N ARG A 28 11.24 3.37 0.93
CA ARG A 28 10.88 2.95 2.30
C ARG A 28 12.04 3.08 3.29
N SER A 29 13.26 3.30 2.82
CA SER A 29 14.44 3.54 3.65
C SER A 29 14.68 5.01 3.95
N LYS A 30 13.97 5.92 3.26
CA LYS A 30 14.12 7.37 3.42
C LYS A 30 13.03 7.99 4.27
N SER A 31 13.41 9.07 4.93
CA SER A 31 12.51 9.97 5.62
C SER A 31 12.30 11.22 4.76
N TYR A 32 11.06 11.71 4.74
CA TYR A 32 10.60 12.80 3.92
C TYR A 32 10.24 14.02 4.79
N PRO A 33 10.28 15.24 4.26
CA PRO A 33 9.74 16.40 4.97
C PRO A 33 8.25 16.20 5.28
N ASP A 34 7.81 16.65 6.45
CA ASP A 34 6.43 16.43 6.92
C ASP A 34 5.39 17.37 6.27
N ILE A 35 5.85 18.18 5.32
CA ILE A 35 5.07 19.29 4.74
C ILE A 35 4.01 18.78 3.74
N GLU A 36 4.14 17.55 3.24
CA GLU A 36 3.31 17.02 2.15
C GLU A 36 2.67 15.64 2.44
N ARG A 37 2.43 15.30 3.72
CA ARG A 37 1.88 13.99 4.12
C ARG A 37 0.62 13.58 3.35
N TYR A 38 -0.31 14.50 3.18
CA TYR A 38 -1.57 14.25 2.49
C TYR A 38 -1.35 13.90 1.00
N ALA A 39 -0.50 14.66 0.31
CA ALA A 39 -0.17 14.41 -1.09
C ALA A 39 0.60 13.08 -1.26
N MET A 40 1.46 12.74 -0.29
CA MET A 40 2.16 11.44 -0.27
C MET A 40 1.18 10.28 -0.12
N MET A 41 0.26 10.36 0.85
CA MET A 41 -0.76 9.33 1.09
C MET A 41 -1.71 9.19 -0.10
N GLU A 42 -2.15 10.31 -0.70
CA GLU A 42 -2.97 10.31 -1.92
C GLU A 42 -2.24 9.63 -3.09
N THR A 43 -0.94 9.93 -3.27
CA THR A 43 -0.11 9.29 -4.29
C THR A 43 -0.01 7.78 -4.09
N VAL A 44 0.17 7.33 -2.84
CA VAL A 44 0.15 5.90 -2.50
C VAL A 44 -1.21 5.28 -2.82
N LEU A 45 -2.31 5.91 -2.41
CA LEU A 45 -3.65 5.39 -2.68
C LEU A 45 -3.92 5.27 -4.18
N ARG A 46 -3.61 6.30 -4.97
CA ARG A 46 -3.77 6.28 -6.43
C ARG A 46 -2.93 5.17 -7.07
N TYR A 47 -1.68 5.02 -6.63
CA TYR A 47 -0.81 3.93 -7.06
C TYR A 47 -1.43 2.57 -6.77
N LEU A 48 -1.93 2.34 -5.56
CA LEU A 48 -2.51 1.07 -5.15
C LEU A 48 -3.80 0.75 -5.92
N VAL A 49 -4.71 1.72 -6.04
CA VAL A 49 -6.00 1.52 -6.73
C VAL A 49 -5.78 1.23 -8.21
N ALA A 50 -4.80 1.86 -8.85
CA ALA A 50 -4.47 1.62 -10.26
C ALA A 50 -3.51 0.44 -10.48
N PHE A 51 -3.02 -0.20 -9.41
CA PHE A 51 -2.02 -1.25 -9.54
C PHE A 51 -2.61 -2.48 -10.25
N THR A 52 -1.99 -2.87 -11.36
CA THR A 52 -2.37 -4.08 -12.09
C THR A 52 -1.35 -5.18 -11.86
N TYR A 53 -1.83 -6.40 -11.65
CA TYR A 53 -0.99 -7.57 -11.43
C TYR A 53 -1.51 -8.76 -12.21
N LYS A 54 -0.60 -9.66 -12.58
CA LYS A 54 -0.97 -10.92 -13.23
C LYS A 54 -1.54 -11.89 -12.21
N ARG A 55 -2.75 -12.40 -12.46
CA ARG A 55 -3.33 -13.53 -11.72
C ARG A 55 -3.71 -14.62 -12.71
N ARG A 56 -3.06 -15.79 -12.58
CA ARG A 56 -3.18 -16.89 -13.56
C ARG A 56 -2.85 -16.38 -14.98
N ASN A 57 -3.84 -16.32 -15.87
CA ASN A 57 -3.67 -15.97 -17.28
C ASN A 57 -4.23 -14.58 -17.64
N SER A 58 -4.68 -13.78 -16.66
CA SER A 58 -5.23 -12.44 -16.88
C SER A 58 -4.54 -11.39 -16.00
N MET A 59 -4.63 -10.13 -16.43
CA MET A 59 -4.30 -8.98 -15.59
C MET A 59 -5.53 -8.61 -14.77
N GLU A 60 -5.32 -8.36 -13.49
CA GLU A 60 -6.36 -7.86 -12.58
C GLU A 60 -5.92 -6.53 -11.98
N CYS A 61 -6.90 -5.68 -11.67
CA CYS A 61 -6.69 -4.42 -10.97
C CYS A 61 -6.91 -4.61 -9.47
N LEU A 62 -5.95 -4.15 -8.67
CA LEU A 62 -6.02 -4.24 -7.21
C LEU A 62 -7.21 -3.42 -6.68
N GLY A 63 -7.45 -2.23 -7.25
CA GLY A 63 -8.61 -1.37 -6.99
C GLY A 63 -9.98 -2.01 -7.16
N VAL A 64 -10.06 -3.09 -7.95
CA VAL A 64 -11.32 -3.80 -8.27
C VAL A 64 -11.48 -5.07 -7.44
N THR A 65 -10.37 -5.72 -7.10
CA THR A 65 -10.35 -7.07 -6.50
C THR A 65 -10.19 -7.08 -4.99
N HIS A 66 -9.77 -5.95 -4.40
CA HIS A 66 -9.49 -5.77 -2.99
C HIS A 66 -10.18 -4.53 -2.46
N SER A 67 -10.47 -4.51 -1.15
CA SER A 67 -10.99 -3.34 -0.47
C SER A 67 -9.85 -2.56 0.20
N PHE A 68 -10.05 -1.24 0.31
CA PHE A 68 -9.09 -0.31 0.90
C PHE A 68 -9.75 0.39 2.09
N ASP A 69 -9.14 0.25 3.25
CA ASP A 69 -9.49 1.01 4.45
C ASP A 69 -8.45 2.13 4.60
N VAL A 70 -8.87 3.36 4.31
CA VAL A 70 -8.02 4.55 4.25
C VAL A 70 -8.26 5.39 5.49
N ARG A 71 -7.19 5.64 6.23
CA ARG A 71 -7.15 6.54 7.39
C ARG A 71 -6.14 7.65 7.12
N GLU A 72 -6.09 8.64 8.01
CA GLU A 72 -5.22 9.81 7.89
C GLU A 72 -3.75 9.45 7.62
N ASN A 73 -3.22 8.47 8.37
CA ASN A 73 -1.81 8.07 8.32
C ASN A 73 -1.61 6.61 7.90
N SER A 74 -2.65 5.92 7.44
CA SER A 74 -2.49 4.53 7.00
C SER A 74 -3.48 4.09 5.92
N ILE A 75 -3.04 3.18 5.06
CA ILE A 75 -3.87 2.51 4.05
C ILE A 75 -3.75 1.01 4.28
N THR A 76 -4.88 0.35 4.54
CA THR A 76 -4.95 -1.11 4.68
C THR A 76 -5.64 -1.74 3.48
N ILE A 77 -4.96 -2.70 2.85
CA ILE A 77 -5.48 -3.49 1.75
C ILE A 77 -6.05 -4.79 2.33
N LYS A 78 -7.33 -5.05 2.07
CA LYS A 78 -8.04 -6.23 2.57
C LYS A 78 -8.62 -7.05 1.42
N THR A 79 -8.90 -8.32 1.69
CA THR A 79 -9.76 -9.14 0.83
C THR A 79 -11.19 -8.58 0.80
N ILE A 80 -11.99 -9.05 -0.15
CA ILE A 80 -13.44 -8.80 -0.17
C ILE A 80 -14.19 -9.30 1.08
N ASN A 81 -13.58 -10.20 1.87
CA ASN A 81 -14.12 -10.72 3.13
C ASN A 81 -13.50 -10.01 4.35
N ASP A 82 -12.99 -8.78 4.20
CA ASP A 82 -12.40 -7.94 5.25
C ASP A 82 -11.14 -8.48 5.95
N VAL A 83 -10.54 -9.55 5.44
CA VAL A 83 -9.25 -10.05 5.95
C VAL A 83 -8.11 -9.14 5.46
N PRO A 84 -7.30 -8.53 6.35
CA PRO A 84 -6.20 -7.65 5.98
C PRO A 84 -4.99 -8.42 5.42
N TYR A 85 -4.33 -7.84 4.41
CA TYR A 85 -3.08 -8.37 3.84
C TYR A 85 -1.88 -7.47 4.15
N LEU A 86 -2.05 -6.16 3.95
CA LEU A 86 -0.99 -5.17 4.01
C LEU A 86 -1.55 -3.89 4.63
N THR A 87 -0.83 -3.32 5.58
CA THR A 87 -1.05 -1.93 6.02
C THR A 87 0.20 -1.11 5.73
N ILE A 88 0.01 0.03 5.07
CA ILE A 88 1.05 1.01 4.79
C ILE A 88 0.80 2.17 5.74
N HIS A 89 1.73 2.41 6.65
CA HIS A 89 1.70 3.51 7.60
C HIS A 89 2.63 4.62 7.14
N LEU A 90 2.23 5.88 7.31
CA LEU A 90 3.11 7.03 7.25
C LEU A 90 3.29 7.52 8.69
N ILE A 91 4.47 7.30 9.27
CA ILE A 91 4.79 7.71 10.64
C ILE A 91 5.55 9.03 10.63
N THR A 92 5.42 9.80 11.71
CA THR A 92 6.31 10.94 11.99
C THR A 92 7.45 10.45 12.88
N GLU A 93 8.67 10.65 12.43
CA GLU A 93 9.90 10.54 13.23
C GLU A 93 10.16 11.89 13.90
N GLU A 94 10.31 11.86 15.23
CA GLU A 94 10.78 12.98 16.06
C GLU A 94 12.28 13.25 15.85
#